data_AF-A0A2S3YVR4-F1
#
_entry.id   AF-A0A2S3YVR4-F1
#
_cell.length_a   1.000
_cell.length_b   1.000
_cell.length_c   1.000
_cell.angle_alpha   90.00
_cell.angle_beta   90.00
_cell.angle_gamma   90.00
#
_symmetry.space_group_name_H-M   'P 1'
#
loop_
_entity.id
_entity.type
_entity.pdbx_description
1 polymer ?
#
loop_
_entity_poly.entity_id
_entity_poly.type
_entity_poly.pdbx_seq_one_letter_code
_entity_poly.pdbx_strand_id
1 'polypeptide(L)'
;MTDATTNSPFVGESDSARPSLSLDDAANLNFAEPEEANEQEEQEHQSPSETGETSEDGQETDDPANQGDESSESEQDEETNETQDAVITLKGGEQVPLEELKLGYLRERDYRHKTQELGNKGRNLEAMTTRVANTANAIAEFLISQLPPEPPRTLAMQNPAEYTRQKAMYDAGLEQVQRLIDMSAEPKQVAGELKSAATEETLAAENAKLLEAFPHLSKDEAREKFFADAFKAGEDFGFSSDEMQKFTDHRYFKVMHYAMLGLQAEQAKNKAMKKVANAPPAAVKAKPNGPLNPKARQSQEAMKRLSKTGSIKDAMSIDFD
;
A
#
# COMPACT_ATOMS: atom_id res chain seq x y z
N MET A 1 42.00 25.15 56.86
CA MET A 1 42.61 26.46 56.58
C MET A 1 43.43 26.28 55.31
N THR A 2 43.24 26.93 54.17
CA THR A 2 42.45 28.10 53.75
C THR A 2 42.43 28.07 52.21
N ASP A 3 41.46 28.78 51.64
CA ASP A 3 41.02 28.85 50.25
C ASP A 3 42.07 29.35 49.22
N ALA A 4 41.83 29.03 47.93
CA ALA A 4 41.39 30.00 46.91
C ALA A 4 41.98 29.78 45.49
N THR A 5 41.06 29.59 44.54
CA THR A 5 40.93 30.38 43.28
C THR A 5 41.86 30.10 42.07
N THR A 6 41.20 29.62 41.00
CA THR A 6 41.30 30.03 39.58
C THR A 6 42.66 29.99 38.89
N ASN A 7 42.80 29.08 37.91
CA ASN A 7 42.77 29.47 36.49
C ASN A 7 42.64 28.24 35.57
N SER A 8 41.65 28.28 34.68
CA SER A 8 41.65 27.54 33.40
C SER A 8 42.16 28.53 32.33
N PRO A 9 42.84 28.09 31.25
CA PRO A 9 42.08 27.54 30.13
C PRO A 9 42.77 26.46 29.27
N PHE A 10 41.92 25.54 28.79
CA PHE A 10 41.77 25.06 27.40
C PHE A 10 42.90 24.26 26.68
N VAL A 11 42.43 23.15 26.06
CA VAL A 11 43.00 22.23 25.05
C VAL A 11 44.09 21.28 25.55
N GLY A 12 43.97 19.97 25.44
CA GLY A 12 43.02 19.11 24.75
C GLY A 12 43.72 17.76 24.62
N GLU A 13 43.31 16.79 25.43
CA GLU A 13 43.92 15.47 25.48
C GLU A 13 42.97 14.46 24.84
N SER A 14 43.42 13.96 23.69
CA SER A 14 42.89 12.84 22.95
C SER A 14 43.44 11.55 23.58
N ASP A 15 42.59 10.75 24.22
CA ASP A 15 42.70 9.29 24.17
C ASP A 15 41.42 8.61 24.68
N SER A 16 40.63 8.03 23.77
CA SER A 16 39.75 6.90 24.10
C SER A 16 39.27 6.26 22.81
N ALA A 17 39.83 5.07 22.58
CA ALA A 17 39.54 4.11 21.53
C ALA A 17 38.04 4.02 21.16
N ARG A 18 37.75 4.17 19.86
CA ARG A 18 36.48 3.77 19.26
C ARG A 18 36.54 2.27 18.92
N PRO A 19 35.57 1.44 19.31
CA PRO A 19 35.43 0.14 18.68
C PRO A 19 34.88 0.35 17.25
N SER A 20 35.55 -0.23 16.27
CA SER A 20 35.12 -0.27 14.88
C SER A 20 33.78 -1.01 14.77
N LEU A 21 32.76 -0.34 14.22
CA LEU A 21 31.53 -0.97 13.76
C LEU A 21 31.82 -1.77 12.48
N SER A 22 32.30 -3.01 12.62
CA SER A 22 32.32 -4.00 11.54
C SER A 22 31.06 -4.86 11.63
N LEU A 23 30.43 -5.07 10.48
CA LEU A 23 29.12 -5.73 10.27
C LEU A 23 29.14 -7.27 10.48
N ASP A 24 30.12 -7.83 11.19
CA ASP A 24 30.36 -9.28 11.27
C ASP A 24 30.14 -9.90 12.66
N ASP A 25 29.66 -9.16 13.65
CA ASP A 25 29.49 -9.66 15.02
C ASP A 25 28.01 -9.92 15.38
N ALA A 26 27.40 -10.88 14.68
CA ALA A 26 26.01 -11.32 14.89
C ALA A 26 25.78 -12.11 16.20
N ALA A 27 26.81 -12.28 17.03
CA ALA A 27 26.77 -13.11 18.24
C ALA A 27 26.36 -12.37 19.53
N ASN A 28 26.06 -11.06 19.48
CA ASN A 28 25.76 -10.24 20.67
C ASN A 28 24.32 -9.68 20.75
N LEU A 29 23.37 -10.20 19.98
CA LEU A 29 21.95 -9.87 20.13
C LEU A 29 21.23 -10.95 20.94
N ASN A 30 21.31 -10.85 22.26
CA ASN A 30 20.58 -11.72 23.19
C ASN A 30 19.15 -11.16 23.42
N PHE A 31 18.16 -11.68 22.71
CA PHE A 31 16.74 -11.45 22.99
C PHE A 31 16.22 -12.57 23.89
N ALA A 32 16.44 -12.42 25.20
CA ALA A 32 15.82 -13.26 26.21
C ALA A 32 14.39 -12.80 26.48
N GLU A 33 13.45 -13.73 26.32
CA GLU A 33 12.03 -13.70 26.68
C GLU A 33 11.84 -13.80 28.20
N PRO A 34 10.72 -13.30 28.77
CA PRO A 34 10.21 -13.86 30.03
C PRO A 34 8.81 -14.47 29.85
N GLU A 35 8.72 -15.74 30.25
CA GLU A 35 7.50 -16.54 30.41
C GLU A 35 6.70 -16.21 31.69
N GLU A 36 5.46 -16.74 31.68
CA GLU A 36 4.45 -16.94 32.74
C GLU A 36 3.45 -15.78 32.98
N ALA A 37 2.13 -15.98 33.01
CA ALA A 37 1.25 -17.14 32.83
C ALA A 37 -0.20 -16.62 32.66
N ASN A 38 -1.05 -17.30 31.88
CA ASN A 38 -2.37 -17.80 32.34
C ASN A 38 -3.06 -18.62 31.23
N GLU A 39 -3.27 -19.90 31.52
CA GLU A 39 -4.08 -20.86 30.76
C GLU A 39 -5.56 -20.75 31.14
N GLN A 40 -6.44 -21.05 30.18
CA GLN A 40 -7.76 -21.73 30.30
C GLN A 40 -8.34 -21.80 28.86
N GLU A 41 -8.26 -22.96 28.17
CA GLU A 41 -9.28 -24.03 28.11
C GLU A 41 -10.63 -23.52 27.53
N GLU A 42 -11.23 -24.05 26.45
CA GLU A 42 -11.51 -25.44 26.11
C GLU A 42 -12.04 -25.56 24.65
N GLN A 43 -11.63 -26.64 23.95
CA GLN A 43 -12.43 -27.58 23.09
C GLN A 43 -13.13 -27.05 21.80
N GLU A 44 -13.09 -27.72 20.63
CA GLU A 44 -13.28 -29.14 20.33
C GLU A 44 -12.69 -29.60 18.95
N HIS A 45 -12.18 -30.84 18.96
CA HIS A 45 -12.25 -31.90 17.94
C HIS A 45 -11.51 -31.84 16.57
N GLN A 46 -10.38 -32.58 16.59
CA GLN A 46 -9.76 -33.38 15.51
C GLN A 46 -10.77 -34.41 14.95
N SER A 47 -10.72 -34.92 13.71
CA SER A 47 -9.64 -35.70 13.03
C SER A 47 -10.08 -36.07 11.58
N PRO A 48 -9.39 -36.92 10.79
CA PRO A 48 -8.69 -36.52 9.55
C PRO A 48 -9.16 -37.29 8.29
N SER A 49 -8.61 -36.99 7.11
CA SER A 49 -8.45 -38.03 6.08
C SER A 49 -7.21 -37.80 5.25
N GLU A 50 -6.36 -38.81 5.31
CA GLU A 50 -5.19 -39.11 4.50
C GLU A 50 -5.64 -39.80 3.19
N THR A 51 -4.70 -39.96 2.25
CA THR A 51 -4.74 -40.77 1.00
C THR A 51 -5.41 -40.08 -0.21
N GLY A 52 -4.82 -40.02 -1.41
CA GLY A 52 -3.54 -40.55 -1.90
C GLY A 52 -3.34 -40.10 -3.35
N GLU A 53 -2.08 -40.03 -3.74
CA GLU A 53 -1.68 -39.82 -5.14
C GLU A 53 -2.01 -41.04 -6.00
N THR A 54 -2.59 -40.81 -7.17
CA THR A 54 -2.40 -41.66 -8.34
C THR A 54 -2.34 -40.80 -9.59
N SER A 55 -1.13 -40.71 -10.16
CA SER A 55 -0.95 -40.43 -11.59
C SER A 55 -1.35 -41.67 -12.38
N GLU A 56 -2.15 -41.49 -13.44
CA GLU A 56 -2.15 -42.40 -14.57
C GLU A 56 -2.32 -41.59 -15.85
N ASP A 57 -1.47 -41.93 -16.82
CA ASP A 57 -1.18 -41.24 -18.07
C ASP A 57 -2.06 -41.74 -19.22
N GLY A 58 -2.35 -40.85 -20.16
CA GLY A 58 -2.53 -41.13 -21.59
C GLY A 58 -3.67 -42.03 -22.09
N GLN A 59 -4.66 -41.43 -22.77
CA GLN A 59 -4.99 -41.84 -24.14
C GLN A 59 -5.87 -40.80 -24.87
N GLU A 60 -5.30 -40.23 -25.94
CA GLU A 60 -6.07 -39.63 -27.05
C GLU A 60 -6.95 -40.71 -27.71
N THR A 61 -8.21 -40.38 -27.99
CA THR A 61 -8.87 -40.82 -29.22
C THR A 61 -9.93 -39.83 -29.68
N ASP A 62 -9.90 -39.66 -30.99
CA ASP A 62 -10.67 -38.84 -31.91
C ASP A 62 -12.21 -39.03 -31.86
N ASP A 63 -12.93 -38.02 -32.38
CA ASP A 63 -14.39 -37.86 -32.50
C ASP A 63 -15.13 -39.11 -33.06
N PRO A 64 -16.40 -39.36 -32.71
CA PRO A 64 -17.46 -38.94 -33.65
C PRO A 64 -18.80 -38.51 -33.02
N ALA A 65 -19.39 -37.48 -33.63
CA ALA A 65 -20.79 -37.38 -34.06
C ALA A 65 -21.93 -37.22 -33.02
N ASN A 66 -22.50 -36.02 -33.04
CA ASN A 66 -23.95 -35.70 -33.08
C ASN A 66 -24.91 -36.90 -33.14
N GLN A 67 -25.65 -37.16 -32.04
CA GLN A 67 -27.00 -37.73 -32.07
C GLN A 67 -27.87 -37.14 -30.96
N GLY A 68 -29.15 -36.97 -31.32
CA GLY A 68 -30.21 -36.28 -30.60
C GLY A 68 -30.41 -36.68 -29.15
N ASP A 69 -30.68 -35.64 -28.37
CA ASP A 69 -31.24 -35.70 -27.03
C ASP A 69 -32.68 -36.28 -27.12
N GLU A 70 -32.83 -37.58 -26.89
CA GLU A 70 -34.11 -38.17 -26.55
C GLU A 70 -34.44 -37.80 -25.10
N SER A 71 -35.44 -36.94 -24.96
CA SER A 71 -36.12 -36.64 -23.70
C SER A 71 -36.56 -37.94 -23.02
N SER A 72 -35.91 -38.26 -21.90
CA SER A 72 -36.43 -39.22 -20.92
C SER A 72 -37.10 -38.43 -19.81
N GLU A 73 -38.43 -38.25 -19.94
CA GLU A 73 -39.30 -37.94 -18.82
C GLU A 73 -39.10 -39.02 -17.74
N SER A 74 -38.55 -38.63 -16.60
CA SER A 74 -38.55 -39.42 -15.38
C SER A 74 -39.34 -38.66 -14.34
N GLU A 75 -40.55 -39.15 -14.10
CA GLU A 75 -41.51 -38.71 -13.09
C GLU A 75 -40.90 -38.79 -11.69
N GLN A 76 -40.33 -37.68 -11.21
CA GLN A 76 -40.00 -37.46 -9.81
C GLN A 76 -40.01 -35.96 -9.48
N ASP A 77 -41.15 -35.30 -9.71
CA ASP A 77 -41.24 -33.82 -9.74
C ASP A 77 -42.30 -33.20 -8.81
N GLU A 78 -42.81 -33.92 -7.81
CA GLU A 78 -43.83 -33.35 -6.89
C GLU A 78 -43.33 -32.98 -5.48
N GLU A 79 -42.21 -33.53 -4.97
CA GLU A 79 -41.67 -33.12 -3.65
C GLU A 79 -40.50 -32.12 -3.72
N THR A 80 -39.86 -31.97 -4.89
CA THR A 80 -38.77 -31.01 -5.10
C THR A 80 -39.26 -29.62 -5.50
N ASN A 81 -40.45 -29.50 -6.10
CA ASN A 81 -41.01 -28.23 -6.56
C ASN A 81 -41.42 -27.29 -5.41
N GLU A 82 -41.92 -27.80 -4.29
CA GLU A 82 -42.35 -26.94 -3.17
C GLU A 82 -41.19 -26.19 -2.50
N THR A 83 -39.96 -26.70 -2.60
CA THR A 83 -38.75 -26.03 -2.07
C THR A 83 -38.12 -25.03 -3.05
N GLN A 84 -38.49 -25.10 -4.32
CA GLN A 84 -38.00 -24.25 -5.40
C GLN A 84 -38.75 -22.92 -5.43
N ASP A 85 -40.06 -22.93 -5.16
CA ASP A 85 -40.91 -21.72 -5.06
C ASP A 85 -40.81 -20.97 -3.72
N ALA A 86 -39.93 -21.38 -2.81
CA ALA A 86 -39.77 -20.73 -1.52
C ALA A 86 -39.22 -19.30 -1.68
N VAL A 87 -39.99 -18.29 -1.26
CA VAL A 87 -39.56 -16.88 -1.29
C VAL A 87 -38.81 -16.54 0.00
N ILE A 88 -37.57 -16.06 -0.13
CA ILE A 88 -36.71 -15.68 0.99
C ILE A 88 -36.69 -14.15 1.11
N THR A 89 -36.91 -13.63 2.31
CA THR A 89 -36.79 -12.20 2.62
C THR A 89 -35.36 -11.86 3.05
N LEU A 90 -34.68 -11.02 2.28
CA LEU A 90 -33.35 -10.51 2.57
C LEU A 90 -33.37 -9.46 3.71
N LYS A 91 -32.23 -9.19 4.35
CA LYS A 91 -32.09 -8.19 5.44
C LYS A 91 -32.54 -6.76 5.06
N GLY A 92 -32.65 -6.47 3.76
CA GLY A 92 -33.17 -5.20 3.22
C GLY A 92 -34.69 -5.15 2.99
N GLY A 93 -35.43 -6.22 3.30
CA GLY A 93 -36.88 -6.32 3.08
C GLY A 93 -37.28 -6.77 1.68
N GLU A 94 -36.32 -7.06 0.80
CA GLU A 94 -36.55 -7.57 -0.54
C GLU A 94 -36.84 -9.08 -0.50
N GLN A 95 -37.88 -9.50 -1.23
CA GLN A 95 -38.34 -10.89 -1.31
C GLN A 95 -37.91 -11.49 -2.64
N VAL A 96 -37.05 -12.52 -2.60
CA VAL A 96 -36.46 -13.14 -3.80
C VAL A 96 -36.74 -14.66 -3.78
N PRO A 97 -37.11 -15.28 -4.91
CA PRO A 97 -37.24 -16.72 -5.00
C PRO A 97 -35.92 -17.43 -4.66
N LEU A 98 -36.01 -18.58 -3.98
CA LEU A 98 -34.84 -19.37 -3.60
C LEU A 98 -34.03 -19.85 -4.83
N GLU A 99 -34.69 -20.10 -5.96
CA GLU A 99 -34.04 -20.38 -7.24
C GLU A 99 -33.15 -19.22 -7.72
N GLU A 100 -33.66 -17.98 -7.72
CA GLU A 100 -32.90 -16.81 -8.16
C GLU A 100 -31.70 -16.55 -7.24
N LEU A 101 -31.83 -16.83 -5.94
CA LEU A 101 -30.70 -16.75 -4.99
C LEU A 101 -29.64 -17.83 -5.28
N LYS A 102 -30.05 -19.07 -5.56
CA LYS A 102 -29.13 -20.14 -5.95
C LYS A 102 -28.44 -19.81 -7.27
N LEU A 103 -29.17 -19.35 -8.28
CA LEU A 103 -28.65 -18.94 -9.57
C LEU A 103 -27.69 -17.74 -9.45
N GLY A 104 -28.04 -16.75 -8.61
CA GLY A 104 -27.19 -15.62 -8.28
C GLY A 104 -25.85 -16.08 -7.69
N TYR A 105 -25.89 -16.94 -6.68
CA TYR A 105 -24.69 -17.52 -6.05
C TYR A 105 -23.84 -18.33 -7.05
N LEU A 106 -24.47 -19.18 -7.87
CA LEU A 106 -23.76 -19.96 -8.89
C LEU A 106 -23.10 -19.05 -9.92
N ARG A 107 -23.80 -18.02 -10.41
CA ARG A 107 -23.26 -17.04 -11.36
C ARG A 107 -22.11 -16.24 -10.75
N GLU A 108 -22.23 -15.79 -9.50
CA GLU A 108 -21.17 -15.08 -8.78
C GLU A 108 -19.93 -15.96 -8.58
N ARG A 109 -20.14 -17.23 -8.17
CA ARG A 109 -19.06 -18.21 -8.03
C ARG A 109 -18.36 -18.45 -9.36
N ASP A 110 -19.11 -18.69 -10.42
CA ASP A 110 -18.56 -18.95 -11.76
C ASP A 110 -17.84 -17.71 -12.30
N TYR A 111 -18.38 -16.51 -12.06
CA TYR A 111 -17.73 -15.25 -12.43
C TYR A 111 -16.42 -15.06 -11.66
N ARG A 112 -16.40 -15.33 -10.36
CA ARG A 112 -15.19 -15.27 -9.53
C ARG A 112 -14.15 -16.28 -10.02
N HIS A 113 -14.56 -17.51 -10.30
CA HIS A 113 -13.67 -18.56 -10.79
C HIS A 113 -13.08 -18.19 -12.16
N LYS A 114 -13.92 -17.76 -13.11
CA LYS A 114 -13.49 -17.32 -14.45
C LYS A 114 -12.57 -16.11 -14.39
N THR A 115 -12.86 -15.14 -13.52
CA THR A 115 -12.01 -13.95 -13.34
C THR A 115 -10.65 -14.34 -12.75
N GLN A 116 -10.64 -15.24 -11.74
CA GLN A 116 -9.41 -15.74 -11.15
C GLN A 116 -8.59 -16.56 -12.16
N GLU A 117 -9.23 -17.42 -12.94
CA GLU A 117 -8.58 -18.18 -14.01
C GLU A 117 -8.02 -17.28 -15.09
N LEU A 118 -8.75 -16.24 -15.51
CA LEU A 118 -8.28 -15.28 -16.50
C LEU A 118 -7.06 -14.50 -15.97
N GLY A 119 -7.08 -14.08 -14.70
CA GLY A 119 -5.92 -13.46 -14.06
C GLY A 119 -4.72 -14.42 -13.92
N ASN A 120 -4.96 -15.69 -13.62
CA ASN A 120 -3.91 -16.72 -13.59
C ASN A 120 -3.33 -16.97 -14.99
N LYS A 121 -4.17 -17.04 -16.03
CA LYS A 121 -3.75 -17.18 -17.43
C LYS A 121 -2.91 -15.98 -17.88
N GLY A 122 -3.32 -14.75 -17.54
CA GLY A 122 -2.57 -13.54 -17.83
C GLY A 122 -1.18 -13.55 -17.19
N ARG A 123 -1.10 -13.84 -15.88
CA ARG A 123 0.18 -13.96 -15.15
C ARG A 123 1.07 -15.06 -15.72
N ASN A 124 0.50 -16.21 -16.08
CA ASN A 124 1.25 -17.31 -16.68
C ASN A 124 1.79 -16.92 -18.07
N LEU A 125 0.99 -16.23 -18.89
CA LEU A 125 1.40 -15.74 -20.20
C LEU A 125 2.55 -14.74 -20.05
N GLU A 126 2.45 -13.76 -19.15
CA GLU A 126 3.53 -12.80 -18.87
C GLU A 126 4.82 -13.52 -18.44
N ALA A 127 4.70 -14.49 -17.53
CA ALA A 127 5.83 -15.27 -17.05
C ALA A 127 6.47 -16.12 -18.17
N MET A 128 5.65 -16.74 -19.03
CA MET A 128 6.13 -17.51 -20.19
C MET A 128 6.84 -16.61 -21.19
N THR A 129 6.25 -15.48 -21.57
CA THR A 129 6.86 -14.54 -22.53
C THR A 129 8.17 -13.97 -22.01
N THR A 130 8.21 -13.60 -20.72
CA THR A 130 9.44 -13.14 -20.05
C THR A 130 10.50 -14.24 -20.01
N ARG A 131 10.10 -15.48 -19.72
CA ARG A 131 11.01 -16.63 -19.73
C ARG A 131 11.59 -16.87 -21.12
N VAL A 132 10.76 -16.85 -22.17
CA VAL A 132 11.21 -17.01 -23.56
C VAL A 132 12.24 -15.94 -23.92
N ALA A 133 11.94 -14.66 -23.66
CA ALA A 133 12.87 -13.56 -23.91
C ALA A 133 14.20 -13.73 -23.15
N ASN A 134 14.15 -14.11 -21.87
CA ASN A 134 15.35 -14.34 -21.06
C ASN A 134 16.16 -15.55 -21.54
N THR A 135 15.51 -16.65 -21.90
CA THR A 135 16.20 -17.83 -22.43
C THR A 135 16.86 -17.54 -23.78
N ALA A 136 16.20 -16.79 -24.67
CA ALA A 136 16.80 -16.42 -25.95
C ALA A 136 18.04 -15.54 -25.76
N ASN A 137 18.00 -14.57 -24.83
CA ASN A 137 19.18 -13.78 -24.48
C ASN A 137 20.31 -14.64 -23.87
N ALA A 138 19.98 -15.59 -22.99
CA ALA A 138 20.98 -16.48 -22.39
C ALA A 138 21.63 -17.41 -23.43
N ILE A 139 20.85 -17.92 -24.39
CA ILE A 139 21.38 -18.73 -25.50
C ILE A 139 22.23 -17.86 -26.42
N ALA A 140 21.81 -16.63 -26.73
CA ALA A 140 22.61 -15.70 -27.54
C ALA A 140 23.96 -15.41 -26.89
N GLU A 141 23.97 -15.11 -25.59
CA GLU A 141 25.20 -14.88 -24.81
C GLU A 141 26.10 -16.13 -24.80
N PHE A 142 25.50 -17.31 -24.62
CA PHE A 142 26.23 -18.57 -24.69
C PHE A 142 26.85 -18.79 -26.07
N LEU A 143 26.12 -18.55 -27.15
CA LEU A 143 26.64 -18.69 -28.52
C LEU A 143 27.77 -17.69 -28.79
N ILE A 144 27.65 -16.44 -28.32
CA ILE A 144 28.72 -15.43 -28.40
C ILE A 144 29.98 -15.93 -27.66
N SER A 145 29.82 -16.55 -26.48
CA SER A 145 30.95 -17.09 -25.72
C SER A 145 31.64 -18.28 -26.40
N GLN A 146 30.93 -19.00 -27.27
CA GLN A 146 31.46 -20.15 -28.04
C GLN A 146 32.00 -19.73 -29.42
N LEU A 147 31.81 -18.47 -29.83
CA LEU A 147 32.26 -18.00 -31.14
C LEU A 147 33.80 -17.99 -31.19
N PRO A 148 34.41 -18.50 -32.28
CA PRO A 148 35.83 -18.29 -32.52
C PRO A 148 36.15 -16.80 -32.52
N PRO A 149 37.34 -16.37 -32.06
CA PRO A 149 37.75 -14.98 -32.15
C PRO A 149 37.82 -14.54 -33.62
N GLU A 150 37.52 -13.27 -33.88
CA GLU A 150 37.62 -12.70 -35.23
C GLU A 150 39.06 -12.86 -35.76
N PRO A 151 39.26 -13.40 -36.98
CA PRO A 151 40.59 -13.60 -37.51
C PRO A 151 41.28 -12.27 -37.78
N PRO A 152 42.56 -12.08 -37.37
CA PRO A 152 43.25 -10.82 -37.55
C PRO A 152 43.51 -10.55 -39.03
N ARG A 153 43.39 -9.28 -39.45
CA ARG A 153 43.60 -8.88 -40.86
C ARG A 153 45.01 -9.18 -41.39
N THR A 154 46.00 -9.32 -40.51
CA THR A 154 47.37 -9.73 -40.88
C THR A 154 47.41 -11.16 -41.43
N LEU A 155 46.51 -12.05 -40.96
CA LEU A 155 46.38 -13.41 -41.46
C LEU A 155 45.92 -13.42 -42.92
N ALA A 156 45.11 -12.44 -43.34
CA ALA A 156 44.71 -12.30 -44.74
C ALA A 156 45.89 -12.02 -45.69
N MET A 157 46.96 -11.38 -45.20
CA MET A 157 48.17 -11.10 -45.98
C MET A 157 49.14 -12.29 -46.00
N GLN A 158 49.22 -13.04 -44.90
CA GLN A 158 50.14 -14.18 -44.74
C GLN A 158 49.57 -15.48 -45.32
N ASN A 159 48.28 -15.74 -45.10
CA ASN A 159 47.57 -16.92 -45.60
C ASN A 159 46.09 -16.58 -45.88
N PRO A 160 45.77 -16.14 -47.11
CA PRO A 160 44.41 -15.76 -47.50
C PRO A 160 43.38 -16.90 -47.37
N ALA A 161 43.80 -18.15 -47.60
CA ALA A 161 42.90 -19.31 -47.54
C ALA A 161 42.44 -19.62 -46.10
N GLU A 162 43.38 -19.58 -45.15
CA GLU A 162 43.08 -19.75 -43.72
C GLU A 162 42.21 -18.62 -43.18
N TYR A 163 42.52 -17.38 -43.53
CA TYR A 163 41.69 -16.23 -43.17
C TYR A 163 40.25 -16.38 -43.67
N THR A 164 40.07 -16.77 -44.93
CA THR A 164 38.73 -16.95 -45.52
C THR A 164 37.94 -18.03 -44.80
N ARG A 165 38.58 -19.16 -44.45
CA ARG A 165 37.93 -20.24 -43.69
C ARG A 165 37.53 -19.79 -42.28
N GLN A 166 38.43 -19.15 -41.55
CA GLN A 166 38.15 -18.68 -40.19
C GLN A 166 37.08 -17.58 -40.19
N LYS A 167 37.14 -16.67 -41.15
CA LYS A 167 36.14 -15.62 -41.33
C LYS A 167 34.78 -16.18 -41.68
N ALA A 168 34.71 -17.19 -42.56
CA ALA A 168 33.44 -17.85 -42.88
C ALA A 168 32.81 -18.54 -41.65
N MET A 169 33.62 -19.17 -40.79
CA MET A 169 33.13 -19.78 -39.55
C MET A 169 32.64 -18.72 -38.55
N TYR A 170 33.38 -17.62 -38.40
CA TYR A 170 32.98 -16.50 -37.55
C TYR A 170 31.69 -15.84 -38.05
N ASP A 171 31.63 -15.49 -39.34
CA ASP A 171 30.47 -14.84 -39.96
C ASP A 171 29.23 -15.73 -39.86
N ALA A 172 29.35 -17.05 -40.08
CA ALA A 172 28.25 -18.00 -39.94
C ALA A 172 27.75 -18.09 -38.48
N GLY A 173 28.66 -18.07 -37.51
CA GLY A 173 28.32 -18.03 -36.09
C GLY A 173 27.60 -16.74 -35.71
N LEU A 174 28.07 -15.60 -36.21
CA LEU A 174 27.46 -14.29 -35.98
C LEU A 174 26.05 -14.21 -36.59
N GLU A 175 25.86 -14.75 -37.78
CA GLU A 175 24.55 -14.83 -38.43
C GLU A 175 23.56 -15.67 -37.61
N GLN A 176 24.03 -16.76 -36.99
CA GLN A 176 23.20 -17.59 -36.11
C GLN A 176 22.81 -16.85 -34.82
N VAL A 177 23.73 -16.10 -34.22
CA VAL A 177 23.44 -15.25 -33.06
C VAL A 177 22.43 -14.16 -33.44
N GLN A 178 22.64 -13.48 -34.58
CA GLN A 178 21.76 -12.41 -35.03
C GLN A 178 20.33 -12.93 -35.27
N ARG A 179 20.17 -14.07 -35.94
CA ARG A 179 18.86 -14.72 -36.14
C ARG A 179 18.15 -15.00 -34.82
N LEU A 180 18.88 -15.45 -33.80
CA LEU A 180 18.31 -15.72 -32.49
C LEU A 180 17.88 -14.44 -31.77
N ILE A 181 18.69 -13.37 -31.87
CA ILE A 181 18.33 -12.05 -31.33
C ILE A 181 17.08 -11.51 -32.01
N ASP A 182 17.00 -11.60 -33.35
CA ASP A 182 15.85 -11.14 -34.13
C ASP A 182 14.57 -11.92 -33.74
N MET A 183 14.68 -13.23 -33.57
CA MET A 183 13.57 -14.08 -33.10
C MET A 183 13.14 -13.74 -31.65
N SER A 184 14.07 -13.26 -30.81
CA SER A 184 13.78 -12.85 -29.44
C SER A 184 13.13 -11.45 -29.32
N ALA A 185 13.19 -10.64 -30.38
CA ALA A 185 12.74 -9.26 -30.37
C ALA A 185 11.21 -9.16 -30.19
N GLU A 186 10.45 -10.01 -30.88
CA GLU A 186 8.98 -10.03 -30.80
C GLU A 186 8.48 -10.45 -29.39
N PRO A 187 8.91 -11.58 -28.80
CA PRO A 187 8.57 -11.90 -27.41
C PRO A 187 8.95 -10.79 -26.41
N LYS A 188 10.09 -10.13 -26.63
CA LYS A 188 10.53 -9.02 -25.77
C LYS A 188 9.61 -7.80 -25.89
N GLN A 189 9.12 -7.49 -27.09
CA GLN A 189 8.13 -6.43 -27.30
C GLN A 189 6.81 -6.77 -26.61
N VAL A 190 6.28 -7.98 -26.83
CA VAL A 190 5.04 -8.45 -26.21
C VAL A 190 5.15 -8.44 -24.67
N ALA A 191 6.27 -8.91 -24.11
CA ALA A 191 6.50 -8.84 -22.66
C ALA A 191 6.52 -7.39 -22.15
N GLY A 192 7.11 -6.47 -22.93
CA GLY A 192 7.12 -5.04 -22.61
C GLY A 192 5.71 -4.44 -22.58
N GLU A 193 4.89 -4.73 -23.59
CA GLU A 193 3.52 -4.25 -23.70
C GLU A 193 2.61 -4.80 -22.59
N LEU A 194 2.72 -6.11 -22.29
CA LEU A 194 1.96 -6.73 -21.20
C LEU A 194 2.32 -6.09 -19.86
N LYS A 195 3.61 -5.84 -19.63
CA LYS A 195 4.08 -5.20 -18.40
C LYS A 195 3.60 -3.75 -18.31
N SER A 196 3.66 -2.98 -19.40
CA SER A 196 3.16 -1.60 -19.39
C SER A 196 1.65 -1.55 -19.12
N ALA A 197 0.87 -2.42 -19.78
CA ALA A 197 -0.57 -2.51 -19.56
C ALA A 197 -0.91 -2.87 -18.11
N ALA A 198 -0.20 -3.85 -17.53
CA ALA A 198 -0.37 -4.21 -16.12
C ALA A 198 -0.01 -3.04 -15.19
N THR A 199 1.07 -2.30 -15.47
CA THR A 199 1.42 -1.12 -14.67
C THR A 199 0.37 -0.01 -14.77
N GLU A 200 -0.18 0.25 -15.95
CA GLU A 200 -1.24 1.25 -16.13
C GLU A 200 -2.53 0.85 -15.41
N GLU A 201 -2.93 -0.43 -15.47
CA GLU A 201 -4.08 -0.95 -14.75
C GLU A 201 -3.91 -0.80 -13.23
N THR A 202 -2.74 -1.19 -12.70
CA THR A 202 -2.45 -1.01 -11.27
C THR A 202 -2.46 0.46 -10.87
N LEU A 203 -1.86 1.35 -11.66
CA LEU A 203 -1.87 2.80 -11.40
C LEU A 203 -3.29 3.37 -11.41
N ALA A 204 -4.14 2.94 -12.35
CA ALA A 204 -5.53 3.35 -12.41
C ALA A 204 -6.32 2.87 -11.18
N ALA A 205 -6.12 1.61 -10.76
CA ALA A 205 -6.75 1.05 -9.57
C ALA A 205 -6.31 1.76 -8.27
N GLU A 206 -5.02 2.05 -8.13
CA GLU A 206 -4.48 2.79 -6.99
C GLU A 206 -5.00 4.24 -6.97
N ASN A 207 -5.08 4.90 -8.14
CA ASN A 207 -5.68 6.23 -8.25
C ASN A 207 -7.17 6.23 -7.88
N ALA A 208 -7.93 5.20 -8.28
CA ALA A 208 -9.33 5.06 -7.89
C ALA A 208 -9.49 4.97 -6.36
N LYS A 209 -8.65 4.16 -5.69
CA LYS A 209 -8.62 4.08 -4.22
C LYS A 209 -8.22 5.40 -3.56
N LEU A 210 -7.31 6.17 -4.18
CA LEU A 210 -6.94 7.49 -3.71
C LEU A 210 -8.14 8.47 -3.78
N LEU A 211 -8.91 8.44 -4.87
CA LEU A 211 -10.12 9.26 -5.04
C LEU A 211 -11.23 8.85 -4.07
N GLU A 212 -11.38 7.55 -3.78
CA GLU A 212 -12.31 7.06 -2.77
C GLU A 212 -11.95 7.60 -1.37
N ALA A 213 -10.65 7.58 -1.01
CA ALA A 213 -10.17 8.12 0.26
C ALA A 213 -10.28 9.66 0.34
N PHE A 214 -10.06 10.35 -0.78
CA PHE A 214 -10.05 11.81 -0.85
C PHE A 214 -10.88 12.32 -2.04
N PRO A 215 -12.23 12.38 -1.93
CA PRO A 215 -13.11 12.72 -3.05
C PRO A 215 -12.88 14.11 -3.66
N HIS A 216 -12.36 15.04 -2.85
CA HIS A 216 -12.03 16.41 -3.29
C HIS A 216 -10.91 16.47 -4.33
N LEU A 217 -10.09 15.41 -4.46
CA LEU A 217 -9.05 15.26 -5.49
C LEU A 217 -9.61 14.97 -6.88
N SER A 218 -10.93 14.92 -7.06
CA SER A 218 -11.57 14.82 -8.37
C SER A 218 -11.32 16.06 -9.24
N LYS A 219 -11.05 17.22 -8.62
CA LYS A 219 -10.71 18.48 -9.31
C LYS A 219 -9.21 18.55 -9.58
N ASP A 220 -8.82 18.87 -10.81
CA ASP A 220 -7.42 18.88 -11.22
C ASP A 220 -6.56 19.84 -10.37
N GLU A 221 -7.05 21.06 -10.08
CA GLU A 221 -6.33 22.01 -9.22
C GLU A 221 -6.09 21.50 -7.79
N ALA A 222 -7.05 20.73 -7.24
CA ALA A 222 -6.92 20.17 -5.89
C ALA A 222 -5.95 18.99 -5.89
N ARG A 223 -5.96 18.20 -6.96
CA ARG A 223 -5.05 17.08 -7.19
C ARG A 223 -3.60 17.54 -7.31
N GLU A 224 -3.34 18.55 -8.13
CA GLU A 224 -1.99 19.10 -8.31
C GLU A 224 -1.42 19.62 -6.99
N LYS A 225 -2.22 20.37 -6.22
CA LYS A 225 -1.83 20.87 -4.90
C LYS A 225 -1.53 19.73 -3.94
N PHE A 226 -2.38 18.70 -3.92
CA PHE A 226 -2.20 17.53 -3.06
C PHE A 226 -0.87 16.82 -3.33
N PHE A 227 -0.54 16.56 -4.60
CA PHE A 227 0.74 15.93 -4.93
C PHE A 227 1.91 16.86 -4.65
N ALA A 228 1.83 18.16 -4.97
CA ALA A 228 2.89 19.12 -4.65
C ALA A 228 3.17 19.18 -3.14
N ASP A 229 2.12 19.15 -2.32
CA ASP A 229 2.22 19.14 -0.87
C ASP A 229 2.76 17.80 -0.34
N ALA A 230 2.37 16.67 -0.94
CA ALA A 230 2.92 15.36 -0.61
C ALA A 230 4.42 15.25 -0.94
N PHE A 231 4.88 15.83 -2.05
CA PHE A 231 6.30 15.87 -2.41
C PHE A 231 7.11 16.72 -1.41
N LYS A 232 6.61 17.91 -1.05
CA LYS A 232 7.24 18.74 -0.01
C LYS A 232 7.30 18.04 1.34
N ALA A 233 6.22 17.37 1.73
CA ALA A 233 6.20 16.57 2.94
C ALA A 233 7.24 15.46 2.88
N GLY A 234 7.35 14.76 1.74
CA GLY A 234 8.40 13.77 1.50
C GLY A 234 9.81 14.34 1.72
N GLU A 235 10.09 15.52 1.16
CA GLU A 235 11.37 16.22 1.36
C GLU A 235 11.61 16.58 2.83
N ASP A 236 10.60 17.08 3.55
CA ASP A 236 10.67 17.39 4.98
C ASP A 236 10.98 16.12 5.83
N PHE A 237 10.54 14.94 5.36
CA PHE A 237 10.83 13.64 5.98
C PHE A 237 12.12 12.96 5.44
N GLY A 238 12.82 13.59 4.50
CA GLY A 238 14.11 13.13 3.99
C GLY A 238 14.05 12.22 2.76
N PHE A 239 12.91 12.11 2.09
CA PHE A 239 12.80 11.44 0.80
C PHE A 239 13.32 12.33 -0.33
N SER A 240 14.00 11.72 -1.30
CA SER A 240 14.37 12.39 -2.55
C SER A 240 13.18 12.42 -3.54
N SER A 241 13.20 13.39 -4.47
CA SER A 241 12.18 13.47 -5.53
C SER A 241 12.12 12.18 -6.37
N ASP A 242 13.27 11.55 -6.62
CA ASP A 242 13.36 10.30 -7.39
C ASP A 242 12.74 9.10 -6.66
N GLU A 243 12.77 9.08 -5.32
CA GLU A 243 12.10 8.05 -4.52
C GLU A 243 10.58 8.27 -4.51
N MET A 244 10.16 9.53 -4.36
CA MET A 244 8.74 9.90 -4.37
C MET A 244 8.08 9.58 -5.71
N GLN A 245 8.78 9.75 -6.83
CA GLN A 245 8.26 9.39 -8.16
C GLN A 245 8.08 7.87 -8.36
N LYS A 246 8.77 7.04 -7.58
CA LYS A 246 8.61 5.57 -7.62
C LYS A 246 7.42 5.10 -6.80
N PHE A 247 6.79 5.98 -6.00
CA PHE A 247 5.60 5.62 -5.24
C PHE A 247 4.38 5.56 -6.15
N THR A 248 3.88 4.34 -6.37
CA THR A 248 2.67 4.07 -7.15
C THR A 248 1.46 3.78 -6.27
N ASP A 249 1.71 3.35 -5.03
CA ASP A 249 0.68 2.96 -4.07
C ASP A 249 0.06 4.18 -3.38
N HIS A 250 -1.27 4.27 -3.44
CA HIS A 250 -2.04 5.39 -2.87
C HIS A 250 -1.85 5.55 -1.35
N ARG A 251 -1.47 4.49 -0.64
CA ARG A 251 -1.24 4.50 0.81
C ARG A 251 -0.11 5.44 1.20
N TYR A 252 0.96 5.51 0.40
CA TYR A 252 2.08 6.42 0.69
C TYR A 252 1.63 7.88 0.64
N PHE A 253 0.88 8.27 -0.39
CA PHE A 253 0.34 9.63 -0.50
C PHE A 253 -0.64 9.96 0.62
N LYS A 254 -1.46 9.00 1.05
CA LYS A 254 -2.33 9.15 2.22
C LYS A 254 -1.54 9.41 3.49
N VAL A 255 -0.46 8.65 3.73
CA VAL A 255 0.42 8.86 4.88
C VAL A 255 1.09 10.22 4.81
N MET A 256 1.65 10.62 3.66
CA MET A 256 2.30 11.92 3.49
C MET A 256 1.35 13.08 3.75
N HIS A 257 0.10 12.98 3.30
CA HIS A 257 -0.92 13.99 3.58
C HIS A 257 -1.16 14.18 5.09
N TYR A 258 -1.35 13.08 5.83
CA TYR A 258 -1.56 13.17 7.28
C TYR A 258 -0.31 13.55 8.04
N ALA A 259 0.87 13.11 7.59
CA ALA A 259 2.15 13.47 8.18
C ALA A 259 2.38 14.99 8.05
N MET A 260 2.08 15.57 6.89
CA MET A 260 2.12 17.02 6.68
C MET A 260 1.16 17.76 7.62
N LEU A 261 -0.09 17.30 7.75
CA LEU A 261 -1.06 17.91 8.67
C LEU A 261 -0.58 17.84 10.13
N GLY A 262 0.03 16.73 10.52
CA GLY A 262 0.64 16.56 11.84
C GLY A 262 1.76 17.57 12.08
N LEU A 263 2.68 17.71 11.13
CA LEU A 263 3.80 18.65 11.21
C LEU A 263 3.30 20.10 11.29
N GLN A 264 2.29 20.47 10.49
CA GLN A 264 1.64 21.78 10.56
C GLN A 264 0.97 22.03 11.92
N ALA A 265 0.30 21.01 12.49
CA ALA A 265 -0.33 21.10 13.79
C ALA A 265 0.70 21.29 14.92
N GLU A 266 1.83 20.57 14.88
CA GLU A 266 2.92 20.75 15.83
C GLU A 266 3.54 22.14 15.74
N GLN A 267 3.80 22.63 14.52
CA GLN A 267 4.29 23.99 14.32
C GLN A 267 3.29 25.04 14.82
N ALA A 268 2.00 24.85 14.58
CA ALA A 268 0.94 25.73 15.07
C ALA A 268 0.87 25.74 16.59
N LYS A 269 0.96 24.56 17.24
CA LYS A 269 1.04 24.41 18.69
C LYS A 269 2.25 25.16 19.25
N ASN A 270 3.43 24.97 18.66
CA ASN A 270 4.65 25.65 19.09
C ASN A 270 4.55 27.18 18.94
N LYS A 271 3.96 27.66 17.84
CA LYS A 271 3.68 29.09 17.63
C LYS A 271 2.69 29.63 18.67
N ALA A 272 1.63 28.89 18.98
CA ALA A 272 0.64 29.26 19.99
C ALA A 272 1.28 29.31 21.40
N MET A 273 2.07 28.32 21.77
CA MET A 273 2.80 28.29 23.05
C MET A 273 3.76 29.48 23.18
N LYS A 274 4.49 29.83 22.11
CA LYS A 274 5.35 31.03 22.10
C LYS A 274 4.54 32.32 22.27
N LYS A 275 3.36 32.43 21.64
CA LYS A 275 2.47 33.59 21.80
C LYS A 275 1.93 33.72 23.23
N VAL A 276 1.59 32.59 23.87
CA VAL A 276 1.14 32.58 25.27
C VAL A 276 2.30 32.92 26.22
N ALA A 277 3.49 32.38 25.99
CA ALA A 277 4.68 32.70 26.79
C ALA A 277 5.09 34.17 26.68
N ASN A 278 4.93 34.76 25.49
CA ASN A 278 5.23 36.17 25.23
C ASN A 278 4.03 37.11 25.46
N ALA A 279 2.89 36.59 25.94
CA ALA A 279 1.74 37.42 26.24
C ALA A 279 2.07 38.26 27.49
N PRO A 280 1.93 39.60 27.44
CA PRO A 280 2.12 40.42 28.62
C PRO A 280 1.15 39.97 29.73
N PRO A 281 1.55 40.03 31.01
CA PRO A 281 0.69 39.62 32.11
C PRO A 281 -0.65 40.34 31.98
N ALA A 282 -1.73 39.57 32.03
CA ALA A 282 -3.07 40.10 31.88
C ALA A 282 -3.21 41.33 32.77
N ALA A 283 -3.48 42.50 32.17
CA ALA A 283 -3.69 43.72 32.92
C ALA A 283 -4.71 43.38 33.99
N VAL A 284 -4.27 43.42 35.26
CA VAL A 284 -5.14 43.17 36.41
C VAL A 284 -6.27 44.14 36.22
N LYS A 285 -7.47 43.65 35.82
CA LYS A 285 -8.66 44.49 35.76
C LYS A 285 -8.66 45.20 37.11
N ALA A 286 -8.47 46.52 37.08
CA ALA A 286 -8.39 47.29 38.30
C ALA A 286 -9.60 46.87 39.12
N LYS A 287 -9.35 46.24 40.29
CA LYS A 287 -10.42 46.08 41.27
C LYS A 287 -11.02 47.48 41.39
N PRO A 288 -12.35 47.65 41.25
CA PRO A 288 -12.93 48.96 41.38
C PRO A 288 -12.65 49.43 42.81
N ASN A 289 -11.57 50.20 42.98
CA ASN A 289 -11.19 50.87 44.22
C ASN A 289 -11.95 52.20 44.30
N GLY A 290 -13.22 52.19 43.91
CA GLY A 290 -14.18 53.20 44.35
C GLY A 290 -14.78 52.71 45.67
N PRO A 291 -15.16 53.60 46.59
CA PRO A 291 -15.94 53.20 47.75
C PRO A 291 -17.16 52.44 47.25
N LEU A 292 -17.23 51.13 47.55
CA LEU A 292 -18.40 50.31 47.28
C LEU A 292 -19.56 50.96 48.02
N ASN A 293 -20.42 51.69 47.29
CA ASN A 293 -21.61 52.28 47.89
C ASN A 293 -22.46 51.11 48.43
N PRO A 294 -22.57 50.94 49.75
CA PRO A 294 -23.23 49.77 50.33
C PRO A 294 -24.70 49.70 49.91
N LYS A 295 -25.32 50.85 49.61
CA LYS A 295 -26.68 50.95 49.07
C LYS A 295 -26.81 50.38 47.67
N ALA A 296 -25.86 50.66 46.78
CA ALA A 296 -25.88 50.13 45.42
C ALA A 296 -25.76 48.60 45.40
N ARG A 297 -24.99 48.03 46.33
CA ARG A 297 -24.86 46.57 46.46
C ARG A 297 -26.13 45.93 47.04
N GLN A 298 -26.74 46.56 48.04
CA GLN A 298 -28.01 46.12 48.61
C GLN A 298 -29.15 46.18 47.58
N SER A 299 -29.21 47.26 46.78
CA SER A 299 -30.18 47.41 45.68
C SER A 299 -30.01 46.31 44.62
N GLN A 300 -28.76 46.00 44.22
CA GLN A 300 -28.49 44.89 43.28
C GLN A 300 -28.85 43.51 43.85
N GLU A 301 -28.62 43.28 45.15
CA GLU A 301 -29.01 42.03 45.80
C GLU A 301 -30.53 41.93 45.96
N ALA A 302 -31.23 43.05 46.24
CA ALA A 302 -32.68 43.13 46.28
C ALA A 302 -33.30 42.88 44.90
N MET A 303 -32.74 43.45 43.82
CA MET A 303 -33.16 43.14 42.43
C MET A 303 -33.00 41.65 42.10
N LYS A 304 -31.89 41.03 42.52
CA LYS A 304 -31.65 39.59 42.32
C LYS A 304 -32.57 38.69 43.16
N ARG A 305 -33.03 39.17 44.32
CA ARG A 305 -34.02 38.45 45.13
C ARG A 305 -35.41 38.62 44.54
N LEU A 306 -35.80 39.84 44.18
CA LEU A 306 -37.06 40.12 43.50
C LEU A 306 -37.24 39.30 42.23
N SER A 307 -36.20 39.16 41.39
CA SER A 307 -36.29 38.34 40.18
C SER A 307 -36.48 36.85 40.45
N LYS A 308 -36.16 36.38 41.66
CA LYS A 308 -36.33 34.99 42.09
C LYS A 308 -37.60 34.77 42.90
N THR A 309 -38.00 35.72 43.75
CA THR A 309 -39.07 35.57 44.74
C THR A 309 -40.36 36.28 44.32
N GLY A 310 -40.28 37.29 43.45
CA GLY A 310 -41.43 38.13 43.04
C GLY A 310 -42.06 38.93 44.18
N SER A 311 -41.41 39.03 45.34
CA SER A 311 -42.00 39.61 46.55
C SER A 311 -41.99 41.14 46.55
N ILE A 312 -43.13 41.76 46.88
CA ILE A 312 -43.28 43.22 46.99
C ILE A 312 -42.33 43.82 48.03
N LYS A 313 -42.00 43.08 49.09
CA LYS A 313 -41.03 43.53 50.11
C LYS A 313 -39.61 43.68 49.55
N ASP A 314 -39.24 42.80 48.61
CA ASP A 314 -37.95 42.88 47.94
C ASP A 314 -37.92 44.04 46.93
N ALA A 315 -39.05 44.33 46.28
CA ALA A 315 -39.18 45.48 45.38
C ALA A 315 -39.02 46.83 46.11
N MET A 316 -39.57 46.98 47.32
CA MET A 316 -39.42 48.19 48.13
C MET A 316 -38.01 48.38 48.70
N SER A 317 -37.19 47.32 48.70
CA SER A 317 -35.81 47.36 49.19
C SER A 317 -34.80 47.77 48.10
N ILE A 318 -35.28 48.06 46.89
CA ILE A 318 -34.48 48.53 45.77
C ILE A 318 -34.41 50.06 45.85
N ASP A 319 -33.21 50.57 46.09
CA ASP A 319 -32.91 52.01 46.00
C ASP A 319 -32.62 52.34 44.53
N PHE A 320 -33.33 53.33 43.98
CA PHE A 320 -33.24 53.75 42.56
C PHE A 320 -32.51 55.08 42.36
N ASP A 321 -32.07 55.73 43.45
CA ASP A 321 -31.30 56.97 43.44
C ASP A 321 -29.79 56.76 43.24
#